data_AF-A0A9D7QQ67-F1
#
_entry.id   AF-A0A9D7QQ67-F1
#
_cell.length_a   1.000
_cell.length_b   1.000
_cell.length_c   1.000
_cell.angle_alpha   90.00
_cell.angle_beta   90.00
_cell.angle_gamma   90.00
#
_symmetry.space_group_name_H-M   'P 1'
#
loop_
_entity.id
_entity.type
_entity.pdbx_description
1 polymer ?
#
loop_
_entity_poly.entity_id
_entity_poly.type
_entity_poly.pdbx_seq_one_letter_code
_entity_poly.pdbx_strand_id
1 'polypeptide(L)'
;MHRWGLLLGLVVAGCQGAAEQPQASQTDLAASLDTCDPRGGTLRQVSVFDGPIEEMAELVPDENGDASGKWLLESVYKAGRSAAVRCTYADGTTREVTLTVPVSSCDYTRAGDGAMTLRCR
;
A
#
# COMPACT_ATOMS: atom_id res chain seq x y z
N MET A 1 24.11 -41.96 -57.68
CA MET A 1 23.19 -41.15 -58.52
C MET A 1 22.30 -40.34 -57.58
N HIS A 2 22.10 -39.08 -57.93
CA HIS A 2 21.86 -37.95 -57.03
C HIS A 2 20.38 -37.74 -56.63
N ARG A 3 20.13 -37.37 -55.36
CA ARG A 3 19.00 -36.56 -54.88
C ARG A 3 19.63 -35.31 -54.25
N TRP A 4 19.59 -34.09 -54.83
CA TRP A 4 18.48 -33.12 -54.90
C TRP A 4 17.79 -32.97 -53.53
N GLY A 5 18.17 -31.98 -52.73
CA GLY A 5 17.60 -30.61 -52.67
C GLY A 5 17.16 -30.39 -51.21
N LEU A 6 17.12 -29.22 -50.58
CA LEU A 6 17.05 -27.82 -50.98
C LEU A 6 17.77 -26.97 -49.91
N LEU A 7 18.33 -25.85 -50.35
CA LEU A 7 18.59 -24.67 -49.54
C LEU A 7 17.27 -23.92 -49.29
N LEU A 8 16.92 -23.68 -48.03
CA LEU A 8 16.13 -22.52 -47.57
C LEU A 8 16.81 -22.10 -46.25
N GLY A 9 17.42 -20.93 -46.13
CA GLY A 9 16.85 -19.63 -46.44
C GLY A 9 16.18 -19.09 -45.17
N LEU A 10 16.94 -18.85 -44.10
CA LEU A 10 16.42 -18.16 -42.92
C LEU A 10 16.46 -16.64 -43.19
N VAL A 11 15.27 -16.08 -43.41
CA VAL A 11 15.03 -14.64 -43.57
C VAL A 11 14.98 -13.98 -42.19
N VAL A 12 15.56 -12.78 -42.15
CA VAL A 12 15.68 -11.85 -41.03
C VAL A 12 14.30 -11.40 -40.49
N ALA A 13 14.15 -11.39 -39.17
CA ALA A 13 13.28 -10.47 -38.43
C ALA A 13 14.08 -10.05 -37.20
N GLY A 14 14.43 -8.78 -36.98
CA GLY A 14 13.55 -7.62 -37.05
C GLY A 14 13.18 -7.28 -35.61
N CYS A 15 13.69 -6.14 -35.14
CA CYS A 15 13.55 -5.57 -33.81
C CYS A 15 12.13 -5.67 -33.23
N GLN A 16 12.02 -5.85 -31.92
CA GLN A 16 11.04 -5.14 -31.07
C GLN A 16 11.32 -5.49 -29.60
N GLY A 17 11.92 -4.53 -28.88
CA GLY A 17 11.83 -4.51 -27.43
C GLY A 17 10.38 -4.19 -27.07
N ALA A 18 9.74 -5.13 -26.38
CA ALA A 18 8.56 -4.85 -25.58
C ALA A 18 9.04 -4.76 -24.13
N ALA A 19 9.36 -3.54 -23.70
CA ALA A 19 9.30 -3.21 -22.29
C ALA A 19 7.82 -3.26 -21.92
N GLU A 20 7.34 -4.45 -21.58
CA GLU A 20 6.00 -4.64 -21.01
C GLU A 20 6.05 -4.06 -19.59
N GLN A 21 5.75 -2.76 -19.49
CA GLN A 21 5.35 -2.12 -18.25
C GLN A 21 3.88 -2.50 -18.01
N PRO A 22 3.54 -3.31 -17.00
CA PRO A 22 2.16 -3.47 -16.60
C PRO A 22 1.81 -2.27 -15.72
N GLN A 23 1.09 -1.32 -16.32
CA GLN A 23 -0.03 -0.61 -15.69
C GLN A 23 0.21 -0.05 -14.27
N ALA A 24 0.90 1.09 -14.19
CA ALA A 24 0.46 2.12 -13.24
C ALA A 24 -0.91 2.65 -13.68
N SER A 25 -1.72 3.15 -12.74
CA SER A 25 -2.92 3.98 -12.97
C SER A 25 -4.32 3.38 -12.77
N GLN A 26 -4.52 2.16 -12.26
CA GLN A 26 -5.88 1.75 -11.82
C GLN A 26 -5.99 1.06 -10.45
N THR A 27 -4.86 0.77 -9.78
CA THR A 27 -4.87 0.18 -8.42
C THR A 27 -4.60 1.20 -7.31
N ASP A 28 -4.12 2.41 -7.65
CA ASP A 28 -3.68 3.41 -6.67
C ASP A 28 -4.84 4.09 -5.91
N LEU A 29 -6.05 4.09 -6.46
CA LEU A 29 -7.23 4.64 -5.77
C LEU A 29 -7.81 3.70 -4.71
N ALA A 30 -7.61 2.38 -4.87
CA ALA A 30 -8.10 1.38 -3.91
C ALA A 30 -7.24 1.33 -2.63
N ALA A 31 -5.95 1.66 -2.73
CA ALA A 31 -5.05 1.70 -1.58
C ALA A 31 -5.48 2.70 -0.50
N SER A 32 -6.20 3.77 -0.88
CA SER A 32 -6.70 4.79 0.05
C SER A 32 -7.98 4.41 0.79
N LEU A 33 -8.74 3.42 0.30
CA LEU A 33 -10.03 3.00 0.86
C LEU A 33 -9.96 1.67 1.63
N ASP A 34 -8.92 0.87 1.45
CA ASP A 34 -8.84 -0.49 2.00
C ASP A 34 -7.83 -0.67 3.15
N THR A 35 -7.16 0.39 3.63
CA THR A 35 -6.16 0.27 4.71
C THR A 35 -6.77 -0.36 5.97
N CYS A 36 -7.96 0.09 6.37
CA CYS A 36 -8.77 -0.52 7.42
C CYS A 36 -10.18 -0.78 6.88
N ASP A 37 -10.36 -1.83 6.07
CA ASP A 37 -11.66 -2.20 5.49
C ASP A 37 -12.75 -2.27 6.59
N PRO A 38 -13.85 -1.50 6.48
CA PRO A 38 -14.94 -1.52 7.45
C PRO A 38 -15.75 -2.82 7.45
N ARG A 39 -15.56 -3.72 6.48
CA ARG A 39 -16.11 -5.10 6.55
C ARG A 39 -15.55 -5.89 7.74
N GLY A 40 -14.42 -5.47 8.30
CA GLY A 40 -13.89 -5.96 9.58
C GLY A 40 -14.68 -5.49 10.82
N GLY A 41 -15.70 -4.65 10.64
CA GLY A 41 -16.52 -4.09 11.73
C GLY A 41 -16.16 -2.64 12.07
N THR A 42 -16.65 -2.16 13.21
CA THR A 42 -16.37 -0.79 13.65
C THR A 42 -14.93 -0.67 14.12
N LEU A 43 -14.13 0.14 13.42
CA LEU A 43 -12.75 0.43 13.82
C LEU A 43 -12.72 1.23 15.14
N ARG A 44 -11.85 0.82 16.06
CA ARG A 44 -11.74 1.43 17.40
C ARG A 44 -10.35 1.98 17.72
N GLN A 45 -9.32 1.43 17.10
CA GLN A 45 -7.96 1.89 17.30
C GLN A 45 -7.16 1.74 16.02
N VAL A 46 -6.26 2.70 15.81
CA VAL A 46 -5.26 2.70 14.73
C VAL A 46 -3.91 2.95 15.36
N SER A 47 -2.96 2.10 14.99
CA SER A 47 -1.53 2.26 15.30
C SER A 47 -0.75 2.28 13.99
N VAL A 48 0.16 3.24 13.82
CA VAL A 48 1.01 3.37 12.63
C VAL A 48 2.46 3.10 13.04
N PHE A 49 3.24 2.44 12.20
CA PHE A 49 4.60 2.00 12.49
C PHE A 49 5.55 2.46 11.38
N ASP A 50 6.78 2.83 11.75
CA ASP A 50 7.87 3.16 10.81
C ASP A 50 8.63 1.90 10.38
N GLY A 51 7.93 0.94 9.79
CA GLY A 51 8.50 -0.32 9.31
C GLY A 51 7.61 -1.52 9.62
N PRO A 52 8.14 -2.76 9.53
CA PRO A 52 7.44 -3.95 9.97
C PRO A 52 7.03 -3.86 11.44
N ILE A 53 5.83 -4.31 11.76
CA ILE A 53 5.19 -4.09 13.07
C ILE A 53 5.91 -4.86 14.19
N GLU A 54 6.49 -6.01 13.85
CA GLU A 54 7.26 -6.88 14.72
C GLU A 54 8.68 -6.34 15.03
N GLU A 55 9.15 -5.38 14.25
CA GLU A 55 10.52 -4.85 14.33
C GLU A 55 10.59 -3.41 14.84
N MET A 56 9.55 -2.59 14.60
CA MET A 56 9.64 -1.14 14.74
C MET A 56 8.58 -0.57 15.70
N ALA A 57 8.89 0.61 16.25
CA ALA A 57 8.03 1.28 17.21
C ALA A 57 6.79 1.90 16.57
N GLU A 58 5.72 1.99 17.36
CA GLU A 58 4.53 2.75 17.01
C GLU A 58 4.86 4.25 16.95
N LEU A 59 4.42 4.90 15.88
CA LEU A 59 4.52 6.32 15.65
C LEU A 59 3.42 7.06 16.42
N VAL A 60 3.83 8.13 17.11
CA VAL A 60 2.90 9.10 17.67
C VAL A 60 2.38 9.99 16.52
N PRO A 61 1.08 10.33 16.48
CA PRO A 61 0.58 11.31 15.51
C PRO A 61 1.31 12.65 15.65
N ASP A 62 1.70 13.25 14.54
CA ASP A 62 2.24 14.62 14.50
C ASP A 62 1.19 15.64 14.96
N GLU A 63 -0.08 15.38 14.64
CA GLU A 63 -1.23 16.11 15.16
C GLU A 63 -2.13 15.14 15.93
N ASN A 64 -2.40 15.40 17.21
CA ASN A 64 -3.20 14.52 18.05
C ASN A 64 -4.27 15.30 18.82
N GLY A 65 -5.50 15.27 18.32
CA GLY A 65 -6.68 15.82 18.98
C GLY A 65 -7.68 14.72 19.38
N ASP A 66 -8.64 15.11 20.23
CA ASP A 66 -9.64 14.19 20.79
C ASP A 66 -10.47 13.47 19.71
N ALA A 67 -10.85 14.21 18.66
CA ALA A 67 -11.70 13.75 17.58
C ALA A 67 -10.97 13.50 16.25
N SER A 68 -9.71 13.91 16.12
CA SER A 68 -8.93 13.74 14.88
C SER A 68 -7.44 13.89 15.11
N GLY A 69 -6.66 13.28 14.24
CA GLY A 69 -5.22 13.45 14.23
C GLY A 69 -4.60 12.95 12.93
N LYS A 70 -3.28 13.08 12.84
CA LYS A 70 -2.55 12.87 11.59
C LYS A 70 -1.13 12.36 11.83
N TRP A 71 -0.71 11.42 11.01
CA TRP A 71 0.70 11.03 10.83
C TRP A 71 1.21 11.54 9.49
N LEU A 72 2.35 12.22 9.50
CA LEU A 72 3.11 12.62 8.32
C LEU A 72 4.13 11.53 8.01
N LEU A 73 3.99 10.88 6.85
CA LEU A 73 4.76 9.68 6.50
C LEU A 73 5.81 9.95 5.41
N GLU A 74 5.87 11.15 4.84
CA GLU A 74 6.86 11.48 3.81
C GLU A 74 8.31 11.22 4.25
N SER A 75 8.65 11.51 5.51
CA SER A 75 10.01 11.34 6.04
C SER A 75 10.40 9.86 6.16
N VAL A 76 9.44 9.00 6.50
CA VAL A 76 9.61 7.53 6.52
C VAL A 76 10.02 7.04 5.14
N TYR A 77 9.28 7.42 4.11
CA TYR A 77 9.56 6.99 2.73
C TYR A 77 10.81 7.64 2.14
N LYS A 78 11.08 8.92 2.43
CA LYS A 78 12.33 9.60 2.01
C LYS A 78 13.58 8.94 2.59
N ALA A 79 13.46 8.29 3.74
CA ALA A 79 14.53 7.51 4.33
C ALA A 79 14.65 6.07 3.78
N GLY A 80 13.86 5.71 2.76
CA GLY A 80 13.87 4.38 2.15
C GLY A 80 13.17 3.30 2.98
N ARG A 81 12.36 3.68 3.97
CA ARG A 81 11.57 2.77 4.81
C ARG A 81 10.12 2.72 4.32
N SER A 82 9.36 1.79 4.88
CA SER A 82 7.91 1.67 4.65
C SER A 82 7.16 1.95 5.95
N ALA A 83 5.88 2.29 5.86
CA ALA A 83 5.02 2.36 7.03
C ALA A 83 4.08 1.15 7.08
N ALA A 84 3.67 0.76 8.28
CA ALA A 84 2.63 -0.24 8.48
C ALA A 84 1.52 0.29 9.39
N VAL A 85 0.33 -0.25 9.25
CA VAL A 85 -0.86 0.13 10.01
C VAL A 85 -1.46 -1.10 10.66
N ARG A 86 -1.77 -1.02 11.96
CA ARG A 86 -2.60 -1.98 12.67
C ARG A 86 -3.97 -1.36 12.94
N CYS A 87 -5.00 -1.99 12.40
CA CYS A 87 -6.41 -1.66 12.61
C CYS A 87 -6.96 -2.61 13.66
N THR A 88 -7.48 -2.10 14.78
CA THR A 88 -8.18 -2.91 15.79
C THR A 88 -9.67 -2.58 15.78
N TYR A 89 -10.50 -3.61 15.61
CA TYR A 89 -11.95 -3.48 15.50
C TYR A 89 -12.65 -3.73 16.84
N ALA A 90 -13.92 -3.36 16.92
CA ALA A 90 -14.71 -3.41 18.15
C ALA A 90 -14.91 -4.83 18.70
N ASP A 91 -14.80 -5.86 17.86
CA ASP A 91 -14.83 -7.27 18.27
C ASP A 91 -13.46 -7.78 18.76
N GLY A 92 -12.44 -6.91 18.77
CA GLY A 92 -11.07 -7.22 19.17
C GLY A 92 -10.22 -7.82 18.05
N THR A 93 -10.77 -8.05 16.86
CA THR A 93 -9.98 -8.51 15.71
C THR A 93 -9.01 -7.43 15.27
N THR A 94 -7.85 -7.87 14.77
CA THR A 94 -6.83 -6.98 14.23
C THR A 94 -6.57 -7.27 12.77
N ARG A 95 -6.31 -6.22 11.99
CA ARG A 95 -5.79 -6.30 10.64
C ARG A 95 -4.53 -5.48 10.53
N GLU A 96 -3.49 -6.08 9.99
CA GLU A 96 -2.21 -5.42 9.76
C GLU A 96 -2.03 -5.21 8.27
N VAL A 97 -1.60 -4.01 7.89
CA VAL A 97 -1.42 -3.61 6.49
C VAL A 97 -0.10 -2.87 6.35
N THR A 98 0.78 -3.38 5.49
CA THR A 98 1.97 -2.65 5.06
C THR A 98 1.59 -1.68 3.94
N LEU A 99 1.94 -0.41 4.10
CA LEU A 99 1.76 0.62 3.08
C LEU A 99 2.95 0.56 2.11
N THR A 100 2.84 -0.32 1.11
CA THR A 100 3.90 -0.51 0.11
C THR A 100 3.97 0.62 -0.92
N VAL A 101 2.87 1.34 -1.11
CA VAL A 101 2.82 2.55 -1.93
C VAL A 101 3.04 3.74 -1.01
N PRO A 102 4.04 4.60 -1.27
CA PRO A 102 4.28 5.80 -0.47
C PRO A 102 3.05 6.70 -0.41
N VAL A 103 2.69 7.09 0.80
CA VAL A 103 1.64 8.07 1.09
C VAL A 103 2.26 9.27 1.81
N SER A 104 1.74 10.46 1.57
CA SER A 104 2.16 11.67 2.29
C SER A 104 1.75 11.62 3.76
N SER A 105 0.56 11.09 4.04
CA SER A 105 -0.02 11.09 5.39
C SER A 105 -1.11 10.05 5.56
N CYS A 106 -1.38 9.72 6.82
CA CYS A 106 -2.60 9.06 7.25
C CYS A 106 -3.33 9.96 8.26
N ASP A 107 -4.58 10.31 7.97
CA ASP A 107 -5.44 11.13 8.81
C ASP A 107 -6.48 10.21 9.48
N TYR A 108 -6.70 10.34 10.79
CA TYR A 108 -7.81 9.67 11.48
C TYR A 108 -8.87 10.66 11.95
N THR A 109 -10.11 10.20 12.01
CA THR A 109 -11.18 10.86 12.77
C THR A 109 -11.83 9.88 13.74
N ARG A 110 -12.39 10.41 14.82
CA ARG A 110 -13.09 9.65 15.86
C ARG A 110 -14.45 10.31 16.12
N ALA A 111 -15.51 9.54 15.93
CA ALA A 111 -16.87 9.94 16.26
C ALA A 111 -17.11 9.93 17.78
N GLY A 112 -18.21 10.53 18.23
CA GLY A 112 -18.53 10.65 19.66
C GLY A 112 -18.77 9.32 20.38
N ASP A 113 -19.09 8.26 19.64
CA ASP A 113 -19.19 6.88 20.13
C ASP A 113 -17.84 6.14 20.11
N GLY A 114 -16.76 6.84 19.77
CA GLY A 114 -15.40 6.31 19.62
C GLY A 114 -15.16 5.57 18.31
N ALA A 115 -16.08 5.56 17.34
CA ALA A 115 -15.85 4.89 16.06
C ALA A 115 -14.81 5.68 15.28
N MET A 116 -13.79 4.99 14.76
CA MET A 116 -12.70 5.64 14.03
C MET A 116 -12.83 5.43 12.52
N THR A 117 -12.28 6.36 11.76
CA THR A 117 -11.98 6.18 10.34
C THR A 117 -10.53 6.56 10.09
N LEU A 118 -9.90 5.91 9.12
CA LEU A 118 -8.53 6.18 8.70
C LEU A 118 -8.51 6.44 7.19
N ARG A 119 -7.76 7.46 6.77
CA ARG A 119 -7.54 7.75 5.35
C ARG A 119 -6.06 8.04 5.11
N CYS A 120 -5.45 7.24 4.24
CA CYS A 120 -4.06 7.43 3.81
C CYS A 120 -4.01 7.94 2.36
N ARG A 121 -3.13 8.90 2.06
CA ARG A 121 -3.02 9.58 0.75
C ARG A 121 -1.64 10.15 0.47
#